data_AF-A0AAW0C8H5-F1
#
_entry.id   AF-A0AAW0C8H5-F1
#
_cell.length_a   1.000
_cell.length_b   1.000
_cell.length_c   1.000
_cell.angle_alpha   90.00
_cell.angle_beta   90.00
_cell.angle_gamma   90.00
#
_symmetry.space_group_name_H-M   'P 1'
#
loop_
_entity.id
_entity.type
_entity.pdbx_description
1 polymer ?
#
loop_
_entity_poly.entity_id
_entity_poly.type
_entity_poly.pdbx_seq_one_letter_code
_entity_poly.pdbx_strand_id
1 'polypeptide(L)'
;MVTDVPSISPPAAISLCFVALLYGTHLIVFPAALYVLLRKQLTRAILAMLTAVIFMFAMSTVLTVTLWTATILDGTIVGIYFNRGVRARILMWPRNMNLIVADGIVVWRMIVLYHNKILRAGILFLLFSFSALALFNSIGEPADGPFERALILSTTASFLSFGTNLIATAAISWKAWKFRRTNPYSWRTTQSFTAVNKTLILLIETGLLYLTWQLLAAIITYTSSYCDGRTQSCVNVQFAANAIAESTTIVAALYPTSTLVIVGAKKSIADQCGPLPSANEGSRISARSSNGRNASQGVMIIKVPQDAWSGTASVTNPESPNVKSGYV
;
A
#
# COMPACT_ATOMS: atom_id res chain seq x y z
N MET A 1 -15.98 39.79 -33.99
CA MET A 1 -15.98 38.34 -33.80
C MET A 1 -15.82 38.08 -32.31
N VAL A 2 -16.90 37.73 -31.63
CA VAL A 2 -16.84 37.28 -30.24
C VAL A 2 -16.27 35.88 -30.28
N THR A 3 -15.06 35.71 -29.77
CA THR A 3 -14.46 34.38 -29.58
C THR A 3 -15.18 33.74 -28.41
N ASP A 4 -16.15 32.86 -28.70
CA ASP A 4 -16.78 32.04 -27.67
C ASP A 4 -15.68 31.28 -26.93
N VAL A 5 -15.49 31.63 -25.66
CA VAL A 5 -14.56 30.93 -24.78
C VAL A 5 -15.05 29.48 -24.68
N PRO A 6 -14.20 28.49 -24.99
CA PRO A 6 -14.62 27.09 -24.92
C PRO A 6 -15.04 26.76 -23.49
N SER A 7 -16.34 26.60 -23.28
CA SER A 7 -16.90 26.22 -22.00
C SER A 7 -16.52 24.76 -21.71
N ILE A 8 -15.89 24.50 -20.56
CA ILE A 8 -15.64 23.14 -20.07
C ILE A 8 -16.96 22.40 -20.02
N SER A 9 -17.01 21.19 -20.59
CA SER A 9 -18.23 20.39 -20.55
C SER A 9 -18.60 20.06 -19.09
N PRO A 10 -19.90 20.15 -18.71
CA PRO A 10 -20.32 19.89 -17.33
C PRO A 10 -19.79 18.55 -16.76
N PRO A 11 -19.74 17.44 -17.54
CA PRO A 11 -19.10 16.22 -17.08
C PRO A 11 -17.63 16.44 -16.73
N ALA A 12 -16.79 16.96 -17.64
CA ALA A 12 -15.37 17.15 -17.38
C ALA A 12 -15.10 17.95 -16.09
N ALA A 13 -15.91 18.98 -15.84
CA ALA A 13 -15.84 19.75 -14.60
C ALA A 13 -16.10 18.89 -13.34
N ILE A 14 -17.10 18.00 -13.37
CA ILE A 14 -17.41 17.08 -12.25
C ILE A 14 -16.22 16.13 -11.99
N SER A 15 -15.59 15.57 -13.03
CA SER A 15 -14.42 14.69 -12.86
C SER A 15 -13.28 15.43 -12.19
N LEU A 16 -12.97 16.64 -12.70
CA LEU A 16 -11.89 17.46 -12.15
C LEU A 16 -12.17 17.87 -10.71
N CYS A 17 -13.41 18.23 -10.36
CA CYS A 17 -13.79 18.51 -8.98
C CYS A 17 -13.54 17.30 -8.09
N PHE A 18 -13.94 16.10 -8.52
CA PHE A 18 -13.75 14.89 -7.73
C PHE A 18 -12.26 14.52 -7.56
N VAL A 19 -11.48 14.59 -8.64
CA VAL A 19 -10.01 14.41 -8.64
C VAL A 19 -9.34 15.46 -7.74
N ALA A 20 -9.77 16.72 -7.80
CA ALA A 20 -9.23 17.80 -6.99
C ALA A 20 -9.53 17.61 -5.48
N LEU A 21 -10.73 17.14 -5.12
CA LEU A 21 -11.07 16.82 -3.74
C LEU A 21 -10.22 15.67 -3.18
N LEU A 22 -10.05 14.60 -3.96
CA LEU A 22 -9.19 13.48 -3.56
C LEU A 22 -7.73 13.91 -3.46
N TYR A 23 -7.24 14.69 -4.42
CA TYR A 23 -5.87 15.22 -4.40
C TYR A 23 -5.65 16.17 -3.22
N GLY A 24 -6.61 17.06 -2.92
CA GLY A 24 -6.57 17.92 -1.74
C GLY A 24 -6.52 17.13 -0.43
N THR A 25 -7.27 16.03 -0.35
CA THR A 25 -7.18 15.09 0.79
C THR A 25 -5.77 14.50 0.89
N HIS A 26 -5.18 14.10 -0.24
CA HIS A 26 -3.81 13.57 -0.28
C HIS A 26 -2.77 14.62 0.13
N LEU A 27 -2.97 15.88 -0.27
CA LEU A 27 -2.14 17.02 0.11
C LEU A 27 -2.11 17.24 1.63
N ILE A 28 -3.21 16.95 2.34
CA ILE A 28 -3.29 17.08 3.80
C ILE A 28 -2.69 15.85 4.51
N VAL A 29 -3.00 14.65 4.01
CA VAL A 29 -2.52 13.38 4.61
C VAL A 29 -1.01 13.21 4.43
N PHE A 30 -0.45 13.65 3.30
CA PHE A 30 0.96 13.44 2.97
C PHE A 30 1.93 14.10 3.99
N PRO A 31 1.82 15.40 4.35
CA PRO A 31 2.67 16.01 5.37
C PRO A 31 2.52 15.34 6.75
N ALA A 32 1.31 14.92 7.12
CA ALA A 32 1.09 14.18 8.36
C ALA A 32 1.82 12.82 8.34
N ALA A 33 1.77 12.09 7.22
CA ALA A 33 2.50 10.84 7.04
C ALA A 33 4.01 11.06 7.10
N LEU A 34 4.50 12.12 6.44
CA LEU A 34 5.91 12.50 6.43
C LEU A 34 6.40 12.82 7.86
N TYR A 35 5.66 13.65 8.60
CA TYR A 35 5.96 13.98 10.00
C TYR A 35 6.02 12.73 10.88
N VAL A 36 5.03 11.83 10.76
CA VAL A 36 4.98 10.56 11.50
C VAL A 36 6.18 9.66 11.17
N LEU A 37 6.63 9.61 9.92
CA LEU A 37 7.76 8.78 9.50
C LEU A 37 9.11 9.38 9.96
N LEU A 38 9.28 10.69 9.84
CA LEU A 38 10.52 11.39 10.24
C LEU A 38 10.76 11.39 11.75
N ARG A 39 9.69 11.31 12.56
CA ARG A 39 9.79 11.17 14.03
C ARG A 39 10.25 9.79 14.49
N LYS A 40 10.17 8.77 13.63
CA LYS A 40 10.57 7.40 13.98
C LYS A 40 12.05 7.18 13.68
N GLN A 41 12.67 6.25 14.40
CA GLN A 41 14.04 5.81 14.07
C GLN A 41 14.07 5.28 12.63
N LEU A 42 15.03 5.77 11.84
CA LEU A 42 15.18 5.43 10.42
C LEU A 42 15.66 3.99 10.26
N THR A 43 14.71 3.05 10.32
CA THR A 43 14.95 1.67 9.90
C THR A 43 14.88 1.56 8.38
N ARG A 44 15.51 0.53 7.80
CA ARG A 44 15.43 0.25 6.36
C ARG A 44 13.98 0.14 5.85
N ALA A 45 13.10 -0.46 6.65
CA ALA A 45 11.68 -0.58 6.34
C ALA A 45 10.95 0.78 6.33
N ILE A 46 11.26 1.65 7.30
CA ILE A 46 10.69 3.01 7.37
C ILE A 46 11.19 3.85 6.18
N LEU A 47 12.46 3.73 5.82
CA LEU A 47 13.02 4.41 4.66
C LEU A 47 12.37 3.94 3.34
N ALA A 48 12.14 2.64 3.19
CA ALA A 48 11.41 2.09 2.04
C ALA A 48 9.96 2.60 1.96
N MET A 49 9.26 2.69 3.10
CA MET A 49 7.91 3.26 3.14
C MET A 49 7.90 4.76 2.86
N LEU A 50 8.87 5.50 3.37
CA LEU A 50 9.01 6.94 3.14
C LEU A 50 9.25 7.23 1.65
N THR A 51 10.19 6.52 1.04
CA THR A 51 10.49 6.65 -0.41
C THR A 51 9.28 6.30 -1.26
N ALA A 52 8.55 5.21 -0.93
CA ALA A 52 7.32 4.85 -1.62
C ALA A 52 6.25 5.95 -1.50
N VAL A 53 6.02 6.50 -0.32
CA VAL A 53 5.03 7.57 -0.10
C VAL A 53 5.37 8.85 -0.87
N ILE A 54 6.65 9.27 -0.84
CA ILE A 54 7.11 10.45 -1.61
C ILE A 54 6.93 10.21 -3.12
N PHE A 55 7.33 9.04 -3.60
CA PHE A 55 7.17 8.68 -5.01
C PHE A 55 5.70 8.68 -5.43
N MET A 56 4.82 8.08 -4.63
CA MET A 56 3.39 8.05 -4.95
C MET A 56 2.73 9.44 -4.94
N PHE A 57 3.16 10.31 -4.01
CA PHE A 57 2.71 11.69 -3.98
C PHE A 57 3.17 12.47 -5.22
N ALA A 58 4.43 12.30 -5.62
CA ALA A 58 4.97 12.90 -6.84
C ALA A 58 4.20 12.44 -8.08
N MET A 59 3.97 11.13 -8.24
CA MET A 59 3.20 10.57 -9.35
C MET A 59 1.75 11.05 -9.35
N SER A 60 1.10 11.14 -8.19
CA SER A 60 -0.25 11.70 -8.07
C SER A 60 -0.28 13.17 -8.51
N THR A 61 0.74 13.95 -8.16
CA THR A 61 0.87 15.35 -8.55
C THR A 61 1.06 15.49 -10.06
N VAL A 62 1.93 14.70 -10.67
CA VAL A 62 2.12 14.67 -12.13
C VAL A 62 0.81 14.32 -12.84
N LEU A 63 0.07 13.33 -12.35
CA LEU A 63 -1.24 12.97 -12.92
C LEU A 63 -2.21 14.14 -12.85
N THR A 64 -2.41 14.73 -11.67
CA THR A 64 -3.37 15.83 -11.47
C THR A 64 -3.00 17.04 -12.34
N VAL A 65 -1.74 17.46 -12.35
CA VAL A 65 -1.29 18.57 -13.20
C VAL A 65 -1.51 18.26 -14.68
N THR A 66 -1.22 17.02 -15.12
CA THR A 66 -1.45 16.62 -16.51
C THR A 66 -2.95 16.63 -16.86
N LEU A 67 -3.83 16.17 -15.97
CA LEU A 67 -5.28 16.20 -16.20
C LEU A 67 -5.82 17.62 -16.33
N TRP A 68 -5.38 18.52 -15.44
CA TRP A 68 -5.78 19.93 -15.48
C TRP A 68 -5.28 20.62 -16.74
N THR A 69 -3.98 20.48 -17.05
CA THR A 69 -3.39 21.07 -18.26
C THR A 69 -4.06 20.52 -19.52
N ALA A 70 -4.32 19.22 -19.59
CA ALA A 70 -4.99 18.62 -20.72
C ALA A 70 -6.43 19.12 -20.90
N THR A 71 -7.19 19.29 -19.81
CA THR A 71 -8.56 19.80 -19.89
C THR A 71 -8.61 21.28 -20.32
N ILE A 72 -7.66 22.08 -19.84
CA ILE A 72 -7.55 23.50 -20.23
C ILE A 72 -7.13 23.61 -21.70
N LEU A 73 -6.15 22.80 -22.13
CA LEU A 73 -5.61 22.84 -23.49
C LEU A 73 -6.55 22.24 -24.53
N ASP A 74 -7.47 21.34 -24.18
CA ASP A 74 -8.49 20.81 -25.10
C ASP A 74 -9.40 21.91 -25.68
N GLY A 75 -9.53 23.05 -25.00
CA GLY A 75 -10.19 24.25 -25.53
C GLY A 75 -9.32 25.08 -26.48
N THR A 76 -8.07 24.71 -26.72
CA THR A 76 -7.11 25.52 -27.48
C THR A 76 -6.62 24.81 -28.74
N ILE A 77 -6.17 25.58 -29.73
CA ILE A 77 -5.55 25.07 -30.98
C ILE A 77 -4.37 24.13 -30.65
N VAL A 78 -3.62 24.42 -29.58
CA VAL A 78 -2.49 23.58 -29.12
C VAL A 78 -2.94 22.18 -28.70
N GLY A 79 -4.13 22.04 -28.10
CA GLY A 79 -4.69 20.73 -27.73
C GLY A 79 -5.06 19.87 -28.93
N ILE A 80 -5.43 20.49 -30.06
CA ILE A 80 -5.74 19.79 -31.32
C ILE A 80 -4.47 19.18 -31.93
N TYR A 81 -3.34 19.90 -31.85
CA TYR A 81 -2.05 19.40 -32.33
C TYR A 81 -1.34 18.46 -31.34
N PHE A 82 -1.76 18.46 -30.08
CA PHE A 82 -1.22 17.55 -29.09
C PHE A 82 -1.70 16.12 -29.40
N ASN A 83 -0.77 15.28 -29.84
CA ASN A 83 -1.05 13.91 -30.25
C ASN A 83 -1.81 13.15 -29.14
N ARG A 84 -3.05 12.72 -29.44
CA ARG A 84 -3.92 11.97 -28.50
C ARG A 84 -3.21 10.76 -27.89
N GLY A 85 -2.35 10.09 -28.65
CA GLY A 85 -1.55 8.97 -28.17
C GLY A 85 -0.49 9.39 -27.14
N VAL A 86 0.19 10.52 -27.35
CA VAL A 86 1.17 11.05 -26.38
C VAL A 86 0.47 11.44 -25.08
N ARG A 87 -0.69 12.09 -25.16
CA ARG A 87 -1.51 12.42 -23.99
C ARG A 87 -1.90 11.18 -23.19
N ALA A 88 -2.43 10.17 -23.87
CA ALA A 88 -2.83 8.92 -23.23
C ALA A 88 -1.64 8.27 -22.49
N ARG A 89 -0.45 8.25 -23.11
CA ARG A 89 0.77 7.73 -22.48
C ARG A 89 1.14 8.53 -21.22
N ILE A 90 1.20 9.86 -21.30
CA ILE A 90 1.57 10.71 -20.15
C ILE A 90 0.59 10.49 -18.97
N LEU A 91 -0.69 10.26 -19.24
CA LEU A 91 -1.69 9.99 -18.19
C LEU A 91 -1.63 8.56 -17.64
N MET A 92 -1.29 7.57 -18.48
CA MET A 92 -1.22 6.16 -18.07
C MET A 92 -0.02 5.85 -17.18
N TRP A 93 1.11 6.53 -17.39
CA TRP A 93 2.36 6.24 -16.66
C TRP A 93 2.23 6.48 -15.14
N PRO A 94 1.84 7.67 -14.65
CA PRO A 94 1.69 7.92 -13.22
C PRO A 94 0.62 7.01 -12.59
N ARG A 95 -0.46 6.71 -13.32
CA ARG A 95 -1.51 5.76 -12.92
C ARG A 95 -0.93 4.38 -12.62
N ASN A 96 -0.24 3.79 -13.59
CA ASN A 96 0.29 2.44 -13.47
C ASN A 96 1.40 2.35 -12.41
N MET A 97 2.27 3.36 -12.33
CA MET A 97 3.32 3.41 -11.31
C MET A 97 2.76 3.48 -9.89
N ASN A 98 1.72 4.29 -9.66
CA ASN A 98 1.05 4.35 -8.36
C ASN A 98 0.39 3.03 -8.01
N LEU A 99 -0.28 2.37 -8.94
CA LEU A 99 -0.90 1.06 -8.67
C LEU A 99 0.16 -0.02 -8.35
N ILE A 100 1.27 -0.07 -9.09
CA ILE A 100 2.38 -1.01 -8.83
C ILE A 100 2.96 -0.80 -7.42
N VAL A 101 3.20 0.46 -7.02
CA VAL A 101 3.75 0.75 -5.69
C VAL A 101 2.71 0.47 -4.60
N ALA A 102 1.44 0.81 -4.82
CA ALA A 102 0.35 0.52 -3.87
C ALA A 102 0.25 -0.98 -3.59
N ASP A 103 0.17 -1.79 -4.66
CA ASP A 103 0.09 -3.25 -4.57
C ASP A 103 1.36 -3.83 -3.94
N GLY A 104 2.53 -3.30 -4.30
CA GLY A 104 3.81 -3.66 -3.68
C GLY A 104 3.80 -3.47 -2.16
N ILE A 105 3.23 -2.36 -1.66
CA ILE A 105 3.07 -2.11 -0.21
C ILE A 105 2.12 -3.14 0.42
N VAL A 106 1.03 -3.51 -0.26
CA VAL A 106 0.09 -4.52 0.23
C VAL A 106 0.75 -5.90 0.34
N VAL A 107 1.44 -6.31 -0.72
CA VAL A 107 2.17 -7.58 -0.78
C VAL A 107 3.27 -7.61 0.27
N TRP A 108 4.04 -6.51 0.43
CA TRP A 108 5.07 -6.39 1.45
C TRP A 108 4.49 -6.61 2.86
N ARG A 109 3.35 -6.00 3.19
CA ARG A 109 2.67 -6.17 4.49
C ARG A 109 2.26 -7.62 4.72
N MET A 110 1.77 -8.32 3.70
CA MET A 110 1.45 -9.74 3.80
C MET A 110 2.71 -10.59 4.04
N ILE A 111 3.78 -10.34 3.28
CA ILE A 111 5.05 -11.08 3.39
C ILE A 111 5.68 -10.95 4.78
N VAL A 112 5.61 -9.76 5.38
CA VAL A 112 6.11 -9.54 6.75
C VAL A 112 5.34 -10.40 7.77
N LEU A 113 4.06 -10.66 7.54
CA LEU A 113 3.20 -11.42 8.47
C LEU A 113 3.20 -12.94 8.20
N TYR A 114 3.51 -13.37 6.98
CA TYR A 114 3.36 -14.75 6.53
C TYR A 114 4.69 -15.39 6.09
N HIS A 115 5.05 -16.50 6.71
CA HIS A 115 6.31 -17.22 6.43
C HIS A 115 6.15 -18.39 5.45
N ASN A 116 4.94 -18.66 4.92
CA ASN A 116 4.74 -19.74 3.97
C ASN A 116 5.35 -19.39 2.60
N LYS A 117 6.33 -20.19 2.16
CA LYS A 117 7.06 -20.00 0.91
C LYS A 117 6.15 -20.05 -0.34
N ILE A 118 5.14 -20.92 -0.35
CA ILE A 118 4.24 -21.11 -1.50
C ILE A 118 3.36 -19.87 -1.69
N LEU A 119 2.71 -19.40 -0.61
CA LEU A 119 1.87 -18.21 -0.67
C LEU A 119 2.68 -16.97 -1.07
N ARG A 120 3.92 -16.86 -0.56
CA ARG A 120 4.84 -15.77 -0.91
C ARG A 120 5.24 -15.82 -2.38
N ALA A 121 5.57 -16.99 -2.92
CA ALA A 121 5.89 -17.13 -4.34
C ALA A 121 4.68 -16.81 -5.23
N GLY A 122 3.49 -17.34 -4.89
CA GLY A 122 2.26 -17.10 -5.66
C GLY A 122 1.88 -15.62 -5.71
N ILE A 123 1.96 -14.89 -4.59
CA ILE A 123 1.61 -13.46 -4.61
C ILE A 123 2.64 -12.60 -5.33
N LEU A 124 3.93 -12.96 -5.23
CA LEU A 124 4.99 -12.25 -5.96
C LEU A 124 4.85 -12.48 -7.46
N PHE A 125 4.45 -13.68 -7.88
CA PHE A 125 4.11 -13.98 -9.26
C PHE A 125 2.93 -13.15 -9.76
N LEU A 126 1.87 -13.01 -8.97
CA LEU A 126 0.73 -12.15 -9.32
C LEU A 126 1.12 -10.68 -9.44
N LEU A 127 1.88 -10.15 -8.47
CA LEU A 127 2.39 -8.77 -8.50
C LEU A 127 3.28 -8.52 -9.72
N PHE A 128 4.18 -9.46 -10.03
CA PHE A 128 5.05 -9.37 -11.19
C PHE A 128 4.26 -9.42 -12.50
N SER A 129 3.29 -10.32 -12.62
CA SER A 129 2.42 -10.43 -13.79
C SER A 129 1.62 -9.15 -14.02
N PHE A 130 1.03 -8.60 -12.96
CA PHE A 130 0.35 -7.30 -13.01
C PHE A 130 1.30 -6.18 -13.44
N SER A 131 2.47 -6.08 -12.81
CA SER A 131 3.45 -5.02 -13.11
C SER A 131 3.93 -5.09 -14.55
N ALA A 132 4.20 -6.30 -15.06
CA ALA A 132 4.58 -6.52 -16.44
C ALA A 132 3.48 -6.08 -17.42
N LEU A 133 2.22 -6.44 -17.16
CA LEU A 133 1.08 -6.01 -17.98
C LEU A 133 0.88 -4.49 -17.94
N ALA A 134 0.99 -3.87 -16.77
CA ALA A 134 0.84 -2.42 -16.61
C ALA A 134 1.96 -1.65 -17.33
N LEU A 135 3.20 -2.12 -17.25
CA LEU A 135 4.33 -1.54 -17.99
C LEU A 135 4.18 -1.75 -19.50
N PHE A 136 3.81 -2.95 -19.94
CA PHE A 136 3.58 -3.24 -21.35
C PHE A 136 2.48 -2.34 -21.94
N ASN A 137 1.39 -2.15 -21.20
CA ASN A 137 0.31 -1.23 -21.59
C ASN A 137 0.76 0.24 -21.64
N SER A 138 1.79 0.62 -20.86
CA SER A 138 2.33 1.98 -20.83
C SER A 138 3.31 2.27 -21.98
N ILE A 139 3.96 1.23 -22.51
CA ILE A 139 4.96 1.32 -23.59
C ILE A 139 4.32 1.11 -24.96
N GLY A 140 3.30 0.25 -25.06
CA GLY A 140 2.65 -0.12 -26.32
C GLY A 140 2.17 1.09 -27.12
N GLU A 141 2.43 1.09 -28.43
CA GLU A 141 2.04 2.20 -29.29
C GLU A 141 0.52 2.23 -29.52
N PRO A 142 -0.17 3.35 -29.21
CA PRO A 142 -1.58 3.53 -29.54
C PRO A 142 -1.80 3.97 -31.00
N ALA A 143 -0.78 3.88 -31.88
CA ALA A 143 -0.86 4.49 -33.20
C ALA A 143 -1.83 3.76 -34.13
N ASP A 144 -1.79 2.42 -34.20
CA ASP A 144 -2.64 1.64 -35.12
C ASP A 144 -3.14 0.29 -34.54
N GLY A 145 -2.91 0.03 -33.26
CA GLY A 145 -3.40 -1.19 -32.60
C GLY A 145 -4.91 -1.15 -32.36
N PRO A 146 -5.63 -2.29 -32.46
CA PRO A 146 -7.05 -2.31 -32.14
C PRO A 146 -7.25 -1.87 -30.69
N PHE A 147 -8.04 -0.80 -30.49
CA PHE A 147 -8.45 -0.24 -29.20
C PHE A 147 -8.86 -1.33 -28.19
N GLU A 148 -9.44 -2.43 -28.69
CA GLU A 148 -9.78 -3.64 -27.94
C GLU A 148 -8.60 -4.23 -27.15
N ARG A 149 -7.38 -4.22 -27.69
CA ARG A 149 -6.21 -4.81 -27.03
C ARG A 149 -5.81 -4.04 -25.76
N ALA A 150 -5.75 -2.70 -25.84
CA ALA A 150 -5.41 -1.86 -24.69
C ALA A 150 -6.46 -2.00 -23.57
N LEU A 151 -7.72 -2.15 -23.98
CA LEU A 151 -8.86 -2.31 -23.09
C LEU A 151 -8.84 -3.66 -22.36
N ILE A 152 -8.60 -4.75 -23.08
CA ILE A 152 -8.44 -6.09 -22.50
C ILE A 152 -7.27 -6.10 -21.53
N LEU A 153 -6.13 -5.51 -21.90
CA LEU A 153 -4.94 -5.43 -21.04
C LEU A 153 -5.21 -4.61 -19.77
N SER A 154 -5.82 -3.43 -19.89
CA SER A 154 -6.14 -2.58 -18.74
C SER A 154 -7.14 -3.24 -17.79
N THR A 155 -8.16 -3.90 -18.34
CA THR A 155 -9.17 -4.63 -17.57
C THR A 155 -8.55 -5.81 -16.84
N THR A 156 -7.75 -6.61 -17.56
CA THR A 156 -7.04 -7.76 -17.00
C THR A 156 -6.07 -7.33 -15.90
N ALA A 157 -5.31 -6.26 -16.12
CA ALA A 157 -4.42 -5.69 -15.11
C ALA A 157 -5.19 -5.22 -13.87
N SER A 158 -6.36 -4.60 -14.03
CA SER A 158 -7.21 -4.16 -12.92
C SER A 158 -7.71 -5.34 -12.09
N PHE A 159 -8.17 -6.43 -12.72
CA PHE A 159 -8.59 -7.63 -12.01
C PHE A 159 -7.44 -8.38 -11.34
N LEU A 160 -6.24 -8.38 -11.95
CA LEU A 160 -5.04 -8.96 -11.33
C LEU A 160 -4.59 -8.15 -10.11
N SER A 161 -4.63 -6.82 -10.18
CA SER A 161 -4.38 -5.94 -9.04
C SER A 161 -5.41 -6.19 -7.92
N PHE A 162 -6.70 -6.25 -8.26
CA PHE A 162 -7.77 -6.60 -7.32
C PHE A 162 -7.53 -7.97 -6.67
N GLY A 163 -7.23 -9.01 -7.47
CA GLY A 163 -6.95 -10.35 -6.97
C GLY A 163 -5.75 -10.39 -6.03
N THR A 164 -4.67 -9.68 -6.37
CA THR A 164 -3.47 -9.57 -5.52
C THR A 164 -3.80 -8.95 -4.16
N ASN A 165 -4.54 -7.84 -4.17
CA ASN A 165 -4.96 -7.17 -2.94
C ASN A 165 -5.95 -8.02 -2.12
N LEU A 166 -6.85 -8.76 -2.80
CA LEU A 166 -7.85 -9.60 -2.16
C LEU A 166 -7.17 -10.76 -1.43
N ILE A 167 -6.27 -11.46 -2.11
CA ILE A 167 -5.51 -12.57 -1.52
C ILE A 167 -4.63 -12.08 -0.37
N ALA A 168 -3.94 -10.94 -0.54
CA ALA A 168 -3.13 -10.35 0.53
C ALA A 168 -3.99 -10.02 1.76
N THR A 169 -5.10 -9.32 1.56
CA THR A 169 -6.00 -8.89 2.65
C THR A 169 -6.67 -10.08 3.32
N ALA A 170 -7.08 -11.10 2.55
CA ALA A 170 -7.63 -12.34 3.08
C ALA A 170 -6.58 -13.12 3.90
N ALA A 171 -5.33 -13.19 3.44
CA ALA A 171 -4.25 -13.83 4.19
C ALA A 171 -3.93 -13.11 5.51
N ILE A 172 -3.91 -11.77 5.50
CA ILE A 172 -3.76 -10.94 6.70
C ILE A 172 -4.95 -11.18 7.65
N SER A 173 -6.18 -11.21 7.13
CA SER A 173 -7.41 -11.45 7.90
C SER A 173 -7.43 -12.84 8.53
N TRP A 174 -7.03 -13.86 7.77
CA TRP A 174 -6.93 -15.23 8.27
C TRP A 174 -5.91 -15.35 9.39
N LYS A 175 -4.73 -14.74 9.22
CA LYS A 175 -3.70 -14.69 10.26
C LYS A 175 -4.21 -14.00 11.52
N ALA A 176 -4.91 -12.87 11.36
CA ALA A 176 -5.56 -12.16 12.44
C ALA A 176 -6.52 -13.07 13.19
N TRP A 177 -7.44 -13.73 12.46
CA TRP A 177 -8.44 -14.62 13.03
C TRP A 177 -7.82 -15.80 13.79
N LYS A 178 -6.82 -16.48 13.20
CA LYS A 178 -6.11 -17.59 13.86
C LYS A 178 -5.44 -17.12 15.15
N PHE A 179 -4.80 -15.95 15.13
CA PHE A 179 -4.18 -15.37 16.32
C PHE A 179 -5.19 -15.08 17.43
N ARG A 180 -6.40 -14.60 17.08
CA ARG A 180 -7.49 -14.43 18.06
C ARG A 180 -7.93 -15.76 18.65
N ARG A 181 -8.07 -16.80 17.83
CA ARG A 181 -8.60 -18.09 18.26
C ARG A 181 -7.63 -18.90 19.12
N THR A 182 -6.34 -18.86 18.81
CA THR A 182 -5.33 -19.66 19.51
C THR A 182 -4.99 -19.12 20.89
N ASN A 183 -5.20 -17.83 21.16
CA ASN A 183 -4.77 -17.22 22.42
C ASN A 183 -5.87 -16.43 23.17
N PRO A 184 -7.02 -17.07 23.50
CA PRO A 184 -8.16 -16.40 24.12
C PRO A 184 -7.85 -15.89 25.53
N TYR A 185 -6.93 -16.53 26.26
CA TYR A 185 -6.60 -16.18 27.65
C TYR A 185 -5.60 -15.01 27.76
N SER A 186 -4.70 -14.82 26.79
CA SER A 186 -3.73 -13.70 26.81
C SER A 186 -4.36 -12.31 26.61
N TRP A 187 -5.61 -12.27 26.16
CA TRP A 187 -6.33 -11.03 25.86
C TRP A 187 -6.68 -10.21 27.10
N ARG A 188 -6.80 -10.83 28.27
CA ARG A 188 -7.23 -10.12 29.50
C ARG A 188 -6.08 -9.45 30.25
N THR A 189 -4.84 -9.90 30.09
CA THR A 189 -3.76 -9.54 31.02
C THR A 189 -2.63 -8.70 30.43
N THR A 190 -2.55 -8.51 29.11
CA THR A 190 -1.39 -7.81 28.50
C THR A 190 -1.81 -6.63 27.63
N GLN A 191 -1.63 -5.41 28.14
CA GLN A 191 -1.99 -4.16 27.44
C GLN A 191 -1.32 -4.01 26.06
N SER A 192 -0.06 -4.46 25.89
CA SER A 192 0.68 -4.37 24.63
C SER A 192 0.08 -5.22 23.50
N PHE A 193 -0.57 -6.33 23.84
CA PHE A 193 -1.21 -7.23 22.87
C PHE A 193 -2.42 -6.58 22.18
N THR A 194 -3.06 -5.62 22.85
CA THR A 194 -4.22 -4.90 22.31
C THR A 194 -3.84 -3.94 21.17
N ALA A 195 -2.63 -3.37 21.19
CA ALA A 195 -2.19 -2.40 20.18
C ALA A 195 -1.93 -3.06 18.81
N VAL A 196 -1.29 -4.23 18.81
CA VAL A 196 -1.05 -5.02 17.58
C VAL A 196 -2.37 -5.47 16.97
N ASN A 197 -3.30 -5.97 17.79
CA ASN A 197 -4.63 -6.37 17.33
C ASN A 197 -5.40 -5.20 16.71
N LYS A 198 -5.41 -4.03 17.36
CA LYS A 198 -6.05 -2.82 16.82
C LYS A 198 -5.45 -2.39 15.49
N THR A 199 -4.13 -2.52 15.33
CA THR A 199 -3.43 -2.21 14.08
C THR A 199 -3.81 -3.18 12.97
N LEU A 200 -3.88 -4.47 13.28
CA LEU A 200 -4.22 -5.52 12.34
C LEU A 200 -5.67 -5.40 11.85
N ILE A 201 -6.62 -5.09 12.75
CA ILE A 201 -8.03 -4.82 12.41
C ILE A 201 -8.13 -3.63 11.47
N LEU A 202 -7.48 -2.53 11.82
CA LEU A 202 -7.48 -1.32 11.00
C LEU A 202 -6.92 -1.61 9.60
N LEU A 203 -5.89 -2.46 9.50
CA LEU A 203 -5.30 -2.85 8.22
C LEU A 203 -6.30 -3.63 7.36
N ILE A 204 -7.10 -4.49 7.98
CA ILE A 204 -8.17 -5.25 7.32
C ILE A 204 -9.29 -4.32 6.89
N GLU A 205 -9.78 -3.43 7.77
CA GLU A 205 -10.86 -2.48 7.47
C GLU A 205 -10.49 -1.57 6.30
N THR A 206 -9.30 -0.97 6.35
CA THR A 206 -8.80 -0.09 5.27
C THR A 206 -8.51 -0.88 3.99
N GLY A 207 -8.05 -2.13 4.09
CA GLY A 207 -7.88 -3.02 2.94
C GLY A 207 -9.21 -3.38 2.27
N LEU A 208 -10.25 -3.66 3.04
CA LEU A 208 -11.59 -3.93 2.52
C LEU A 208 -12.21 -2.70 1.83
N LEU A 209 -12.03 -1.50 2.40
CA LEU A 209 -12.45 -0.26 1.74
C LEU A 209 -11.76 -0.07 0.38
N TYR A 210 -10.46 -0.33 0.32
CA TYR A 210 -9.71 -0.26 -0.92
C TYR A 210 -10.16 -1.32 -1.94
N LEU A 211 -10.41 -2.55 -1.51
CA LEU A 211 -10.93 -3.62 -2.37
C LEU A 211 -12.30 -3.30 -2.95
N THR A 212 -13.21 -2.75 -2.14
CA THR A 212 -14.52 -2.29 -2.62
C THR A 212 -14.37 -1.21 -3.68
N TRP A 213 -13.46 -0.26 -3.47
CA TRP A 213 -13.18 0.79 -4.45
C TRP A 213 -12.60 0.22 -5.75
N GLN A 214 -11.59 -0.66 -5.67
CA GLN A 214 -10.99 -1.31 -6.84
C GLN A 214 -12.01 -2.14 -7.62
N LEU A 215 -12.88 -2.89 -6.94
CA LEU A 215 -13.91 -3.69 -7.58
C LEU A 215 -14.90 -2.81 -8.33
N LEU A 216 -15.37 -1.71 -7.70
CA LEU A 216 -16.25 -0.74 -8.34
C LEU A 216 -15.60 -0.12 -9.58
N ALA A 217 -14.33 0.25 -9.49
CA ALA A 217 -13.56 0.79 -10.60
C ALA A 217 -13.41 -0.23 -11.75
N ALA A 218 -13.12 -1.49 -11.43
CA ALA A 218 -13.01 -2.56 -12.42
C ALA A 218 -14.34 -2.81 -13.13
N ILE A 219 -15.45 -2.88 -12.39
CA ILE A 219 -16.80 -3.08 -12.95
C ILE A 219 -17.16 -1.93 -13.89
N ILE A 220 -17.00 -0.68 -13.46
CA ILE A 220 -17.40 0.48 -14.29
C ILE A 220 -16.53 0.59 -15.54
N THR A 221 -15.22 0.33 -15.41
CA THR A 221 -14.31 0.28 -16.57
C THR A 221 -14.72 -0.82 -17.54
N TYR A 222 -15.05 -2.01 -17.04
CA TYR A 222 -15.55 -3.11 -17.84
C TYR A 222 -16.92 -2.82 -18.48
N THR A 223 -17.84 -2.14 -17.80
CA THR A 223 -19.12 -1.75 -18.44
C THR A 223 -18.90 -0.71 -19.53
N SER A 224 -17.95 0.23 -19.33
CA SER A 224 -17.61 1.23 -20.32
C SER A 224 -17.02 0.65 -21.60
N SER A 225 -16.41 -0.55 -21.56
CA SER A 225 -15.86 -1.19 -22.76
C SER A 225 -16.91 -1.68 -23.75
N TYR A 226 -18.13 -1.96 -23.27
CA TYR A 226 -19.24 -2.41 -24.13
C TYR A 226 -20.12 -1.25 -24.62
N CYS A 227 -19.78 -0.02 -24.25
CA CYS A 227 -20.52 1.16 -24.65
C CYS A 227 -19.97 1.70 -25.98
N ASP A 228 -20.79 1.67 -27.03
CA ASP A 228 -20.43 2.13 -28.39
C ASP A 228 -20.44 3.67 -28.55
N GLY A 229 -20.77 4.41 -27.48
CA GLY A 229 -20.81 5.87 -27.45
C GLY A 229 -21.97 6.48 -28.24
N ARG A 230 -22.88 5.68 -28.80
CA ARG A 230 -23.98 6.18 -29.63
C ARG A 230 -25.18 6.67 -28.83
N THR A 231 -25.31 6.21 -27.59
CA THR A 231 -26.39 6.64 -26.68
C THR A 231 -25.87 7.58 -25.60
N GLN A 232 -26.72 8.50 -25.14
CA GLN A 232 -26.39 9.42 -24.04
C GLN A 232 -25.97 8.65 -22.77
N SER A 233 -26.60 7.51 -22.49
CA SER A 233 -26.25 6.61 -21.39
C SER A 233 -24.82 6.09 -21.52
N CYS A 234 -24.38 5.71 -22.73
CA CYS A 234 -23.02 5.26 -22.99
C CYS A 234 -21.99 6.37 -22.73
N VAL A 235 -22.27 7.61 -23.15
CA VAL A 235 -21.38 8.75 -22.90
C VAL A 235 -21.21 8.99 -21.40
N ASN A 236 -22.30 8.93 -20.63
CA ASN A 236 -22.26 9.09 -19.18
C ASN A 236 -21.43 7.99 -18.49
N VAL A 237 -21.54 6.73 -18.94
CA VAL A 237 -20.78 5.59 -18.39
C VAL A 237 -19.28 5.72 -18.70
N GLN A 238 -18.92 6.08 -19.93
CA GLN A 238 -17.51 6.31 -20.31
C GLN A 238 -16.90 7.45 -19.50
N PHE A 239 -17.66 8.52 -19.30
CA PHE A 239 -17.25 9.63 -18.46
C PHE A 239 -17.01 9.20 -17.00
N ALA A 240 -17.97 8.47 -16.41
CA ALA A 240 -17.82 7.93 -15.05
C ALA A 240 -16.61 6.99 -14.93
N ALA A 241 -16.36 6.15 -15.95
CA ALA A 241 -15.20 5.27 -15.98
C ALA A 241 -13.87 6.05 -15.98
N ASN A 242 -13.77 7.12 -16.76
CA ASN A 242 -12.58 7.97 -16.76
C ASN A 242 -12.36 8.64 -15.41
N ALA A 243 -13.40 9.25 -14.84
CA ALA A 243 -13.34 9.89 -13.53
C ALA A 243 -12.91 8.91 -12.43
N ILE A 244 -13.47 7.69 -12.44
CA ILE A 244 -13.13 6.66 -11.45
C ILE A 244 -11.73 6.11 -11.67
N ALA A 245 -11.29 5.92 -12.91
CA ALA A 245 -9.95 5.43 -13.20
C ALA A 245 -8.85 6.44 -12.76
N GLU A 246 -9.09 7.73 -12.98
CA GLU A 246 -8.22 8.81 -12.48
C GLU A 246 -8.20 8.85 -10.96
N SER A 247 -9.38 8.77 -10.35
CA SER A 247 -9.55 8.78 -8.90
C SER A 247 -8.91 7.58 -8.21
N THR A 248 -8.99 6.40 -8.85
CA THR A 248 -8.39 5.16 -8.33
C THR A 248 -6.89 5.29 -8.14
N THR A 249 -6.22 6.09 -8.98
CA THR A 249 -4.78 6.37 -8.82
C THR A 249 -4.50 7.11 -7.52
N ILE A 250 -5.30 8.13 -7.21
CA ILE A 250 -5.15 8.94 -6.00
C ILE A 250 -5.55 8.12 -4.77
N VAL A 251 -6.63 7.35 -4.86
CA VAL A 251 -7.06 6.43 -3.79
C VAL A 251 -6.00 5.37 -3.50
N ALA A 252 -5.35 4.83 -4.52
CA ALA A 252 -4.25 3.88 -4.37
C ALA A 252 -3.06 4.47 -3.60
N ALA A 253 -2.77 5.78 -3.75
CA ALA A 253 -1.75 6.48 -2.98
C ALA A 253 -2.22 6.91 -1.57
N LEU A 254 -3.48 7.31 -1.44
CA LEU A 254 -4.11 7.68 -0.17
C LEU A 254 -4.20 6.50 0.79
N TYR A 255 -4.40 5.29 0.28
CA TYR A 255 -4.54 4.09 1.09
C TYR A 255 -3.31 3.81 1.98
N PRO A 256 -2.10 3.56 1.43
CA PRO A 256 -0.93 3.29 2.24
C PRO A 256 -0.54 4.50 3.12
N THR A 257 -0.68 5.72 2.63
CA THR A 257 -0.38 6.94 3.41
C THR A 257 -1.31 7.10 4.62
N SER A 258 -2.62 6.90 4.44
CA SER A 258 -3.60 6.97 5.52
C SER A 258 -3.36 5.87 6.56
N THR A 259 -3.08 4.63 6.12
CA THR A 259 -2.75 3.55 7.07
C THR A 259 -1.51 3.87 7.90
N LEU A 260 -0.49 4.49 7.31
CA LEU A 260 0.70 4.93 8.05
C LEU A 260 0.41 5.99 9.09
N VAL A 261 -0.39 7.01 8.74
CA VAL A 261 -0.78 8.09 9.67
C VAL A 261 -1.53 7.51 10.84
N ILE A 262 -2.55 6.68 10.60
CA ILE A 262 -3.39 6.13 11.67
C ILE A 262 -2.56 5.21 12.59
N VAL A 263 -1.68 4.38 12.03
CA VAL A 263 -0.81 3.50 12.82
C VAL A 263 0.24 4.29 13.60
N GLY A 264 0.78 5.36 13.02
CA GLY A 264 1.71 6.26 13.70
C GLY A 264 1.08 7.04 14.85
N ALA A 265 -0.11 7.60 14.63
CA ALA A 265 -0.86 8.35 15.62
C ALA A 265 -1.22 7.48 16.84
N LYS A 266 -1.65 6.22 16.60
CA LYS A 266 -1.95 5.27 17.70
C LYS A 266 -0.72 4.96 18.55
N LYS A 267 0.46 4.82 17.94
CA LYS A 267 1.70 4.60 18.70
C LYS A 267 2.04 5.80 19.57
N SER A 268 1.90 7.02 19.03
CA SER A 268 2.17 8.25 19.80
C SER A 268 1.31 8.37 21.06
N ILE A 269 0.03 7.97 21.01
CA ILE A 269 -0.87 8.01 22.18
C ILE A 269 -0.52 6.91 23.17
N ALA A 270 -0.23 5.69 22.68
CA ALA A 270 0.15 4.58 23.54
C ALA A 270 1.46 4.85 24.30
N ASP A 271 2.43 5.51 23.65
CA ASP A 271 3.71 5.87 24.27
C ASP A 271 3.55 7.00 25.32
N GLN A 272 2.52 7.85 25.20
CA GLN A 272 2.23 8.91 26.18
C GLN A 272 1.57 8.39 27.47
N CYS A 273 0.75 7.33 27.37
CA CYS A 273 0.13 6.68 28.53
C CYS A 273 1.06 5.64 29.17
N GLY A 274 2.35 5.96 29.32
CA GLY A 274 3.33 5.10 29.99
C GLY A 274 2.80 4.55 31.31
N PRO A 275 3.21 3.33 31.73
CA PRO A 275 2.69 2.71 32.93
C PRO A 275 2.82 3.68 34.10
N LEU A 276 1.68 4.09 34.65
CA LEU A 276 1.64 4.92 35.85
C LEU A 276 2.56 4.26 36.88
N PRO A 277 3.50 5.00 37.50
CA PRO A 277 4.35 4.43 38.53
C PRO A 277 3.44 3.72 39.51
N SER A 278 3.63 2.40 39.63
CA SER A 278 2.75 1.57 40.44
C SER A 278 2.79 2.15 41.84
N ALA A 279 1.63 2.55 42.36
CA ALA A 279 1.46 3.22 43.65
C ALA A 279 1.93 2.39 44.87
N ASN A 280 2.59 1.24 44.64
CA ASN A 280 3.18 0.39 45.66
C ASN A 280 4.62 0.74 46.03
N GLU A 281 5.25 1.70 45.38
CA GLU A 281 6.61 2.15 45.75
C GLU A 281 6.62 3.14 46.94
N GLY A 282 5.44 3.55 47.42
CA GLY A 282 5.28 4.46 48.57
C GLY A 282 5.34 3.82 49.97
N SER A 283 5.29 2.49 50.11
CA SER A 283 5.23 1.82 51.44
C SER A 283 6.53 1.14 51.90
N ARG A 284 7.67 1.38 51.24
CA ARG A 284 8.97 0.82 51.69
C ARG A 284 9.97 1.83 52.25
N ILE A 285 9.56 3.09 52.44
CA ILE A 285 10.34 4.09 53.19
C ILE A 285 9.77 4.21 54.62
N SER A 286 9.75 3.12 55.38
CA SER A 286 9.67 3.18 56.85
C SER A 286 9.98 1.85 57.53
N ALA A 287 11.15 1.24 57.23
CA ALA A 287 11.69 0.14 58.03
C ALA A 287 13.18 -0.11 57.72
N ARG A 288 14.06 0.89 57.90
CA ARG A 288 15.51 0.61 57.91
C ARG A 288 16.32 1.58 58.78
N SER A 289 16.15 1.42 60.08
CA SER A 289 17.11 1.72 61.15
C SER A 289 16.65 0.83 62.30
N SER A 290 17.37 -0.14 62.86
CA SER A 290 18.80 -0.36 63.07
C SER A 290 19.00 -1.82 63.50
N ASN A 291 19.98 -2.52 62.94
CA ASN A 291 20.62 -3.79 63.37
C ASN A 291 21.01 -4.53 62.09
N GLY A 292 22.22 -5.03 61.87
CA GLY A 292 23.35 -5.31 62.73
C GLY A 292 24.02 -6.54 62.11
N ARG A 293 25.31 -6.43 61.78
CA ARG A 293 26.31 -7.49 61.60
C ARG A 293 26.08 -8.59 60.53
N ASN A 294 27.11 -8.69 59.68
CA ASN A 294 27.74 -9.91 59.18
C ASN A 294 26.84 -11.06 58.70
N ALA A 295 26.74 -11.22 57.38
CA ALA A 295 26.87 -12.52 56.73
C ALA A 295 27.15 -12.34 55.23
N SER A 296 28.33 -12.79 54.84
CA SER A 296 28.69 -13.26 53.52
C SER A 296 27.59 -14.14 52.90
N GLN A 297 27.03 -13.76 51.75
CA GLN A 297 26.34 -14.71 50.87
C GLN A 297 26.25 -14.19 49.44
N GLY A 298 26.41 -15.14 48.52
CA GLY A 298 26.84 -14.94 47.14
C GLY A 298 25.88 -14.14 46.27
N VAL A 299 26.49 -13.27 45.47
CA VAL A 299 25.89 -12.66 44.30
C VAL A 299 25.67 -13.77 43.27
N MET A 300 24.46 -14.34 43.23
CA MET A 300 24.02 -15.19 42.13
C MET A 300 23.71 -14.29 40.93
N ILE A 301 24.71 -14.07 40.09
CA ILE A 301 24.54 -13.46 38.77
C ILE A 301 23.74 -14.47 37.94
N ILE A 302 22.44 -14.20 37.77
CA ILE A 302 21.63 -14.86 36.75
C ILE A 302 22.13 -14.33 35.39
N LYS A 303 23.09 -15.04 34.80
CA LYS A 303 23.41 -14.91 33.38
C LYS A 303 22.18 -15.33 32.59
N VAL A 304 21.49 -14.34 32.01
CA VAL A 304 20.51 -14.60 30.95
C VAL A 304 21.30 -15.08 29.73
N PRO A 305 21.04 -16.30 29.20
CA PRO A 305 21.73 -16.80 28.01
C PRO A 305 21.40 -15.90 26.82
N GLN A 306 22.42 -15.38 26.14
CA GLN A 306 22.30 -14.47 25.01
C GLN A 306 22.27 -15.23 23.66
N ASP A 307 22.11 -16.55 23.71
CA ASP A 307 22.53 -17.45 22.64
C ASP A 307 21.36 -17.90 21.74
N ALA A 308 20.15 -17.36 21.95
CA ALA A 308 18.95 -17.84 21.23
C ALA A 308 18.70 -17.19 19.86
N TRP A 309 19.58 -16.31 19.36
CA TRP A 309 19.33 -15.52 18.13
C TRP A 309 20.44 -15.53 17.07
N SER A 310 21.39 -16.48 17.11
CA SER A 310 22.32 -16.73 16.00
C SER A 310 22.00 -18.07 15.33
N GLY A 311 20.96 -18.07 14.51
CA GLY A 311 20.73 -19.13 13.53
C GLY A 311 21.74 -19.03 12.38
N THR A 312 22.98 -19.41 12.63
CA THR A 312 23.96 -19.70 11.57
C THR A 312 23.55 -20.98 10.87
N ALA A 313 23.13 -20.84 9.62
CA ALA A 313 22.95 -21.96 8.70
C ALA A 313 24.30 -22.68 8.53
N SER A 314 24.34 -23.95 8.95
CA SER A 314 25.42 -24.87 8.63
C SER A 314 25.42 -25.11 7.11
N VAL A 315 26.40 -24.54 6.42
CA VAL A 315 26.74 -24.89 5.04
C VAL A 315 27.36 -26.28 5.08
N THR A 316 26.57 -27.30 4.78
CA THR A 316 27.08 -28.64 4.48
C THR A 316 27.64 -28.64 3.07
N ASN A 317 28.96 -28.77 2.94
CA ASN A 317 29.64 -29.05 1.67
C ASN A 317 29.12 -30.38 1.09
N PRO A 318 28.68 -30.43 -0.17
CA PRO A 318 28.45 -31.69 -0.85
C PRO A 318 29.80 -32.32 -1.24
N GLU A 319 30.00 -33.55 -0.79
CA GLU A 319 31.08 -34.45 -1.19
C GLU A 319 31.12 -34.62 -2.72
N SER A 320 32.33 -34.50 -3.27
CA SER A 320 32.67 -34.80 -4.66
C SER A 320 32.63 -36.31 -4.91
N PRO A 321 31.88 -36.83 -5.90
CA PRO A 321 31.96 -38.23 -6.28
C PRO A 321 33.23 -38.51 -7.09
N ASN A 322 34.00 -39.46 -6.56
CA ASN A 322 35.15 -40.14 -7.18
C ASN A 322 34.82 -40.64 -8.60
N VAL A 323 35.55 -40.15 -9.59
CA VAL A 323 35.59 -40.71 -10.95
C VAL A 323 36.51 -41.93 -10.93
N LYS A 324 35.92 -43.13 -10.95
CA LYS A 324 36.64 -44.36 -11.26
C LYS A 324 36.86 -44.45 -12.77
N SER A 325 38.12 -44.32 -13.16
CA SER A 325 38.67 -44.79 -14.44
C SER A 325 38.53 -46.32 -14.51
N GLY A 326 37.89 -46.82 -15.56
CA GLY A 326 37.76 -48.24 -15.85
C GLY A 326 37.60 -48.46 -17.35
N TYR A 327 38.62 -49.04 -17.96
CA TYR A 327 38.75 -49.49 -19.34
C TYR A 327 37.68 -50.54 -19.72
N VAL A 328 37.18 -50.48 -20.96
CA VAL A 328 37.24 -51.49 -22.05
C VAL A 328 36.62 -50.87 -23.29
#